data_AF-A0A534WNI7-F1
#
_entry.id   AF-A0A534WNI7-F1
#
_cell.length_a   1.000
_cell.length_b   1.000
_cell.length_c   1.000
_cell.angle_alpha   90.00
_cell.angle_beta   90.00
_cell.angle_gamma   90.00
#
_symmetry.space_group_name_H-M   'P 1'
#
loop_
_entity.id
_entity.type
_entity.pdbx_description
1 polymer ?
#
loop_
_entity_poly.entity_id
_entity_poly.type
_entity_poly.pdbx_seq_one_letter_code
_entity_poly.pdbx_strand_id
1 'polypeptide(L)' 'MGDIDLLGTVPNGQLGILLPRRMLPVVASRAVLGGQDLGEPVRARENPAIGALRLPARPVFALGTGYFAAVQ' A
#
# COMPACT_ATOMS: atom_id res chain seq x y z
N MET A 1 -7.61 4.80 8.85
CA MET A 1 -6.36 4.65 8.08
C MET A 1 -5.41 3.64 8.71
N GLY A 2 -5.45 3.43 10.04
CA GLY A 2 -4.57 2.46 10.72
C GLY A 2 -3.23 3.11 11.07
N ASP A 3 -2.27 2.32 11.52
CA ASP A 3 -0.88 2.78 11.73
C ASP A 3 -0.12 2.62 10.41
N ILE A 4 0.26 3.76 9.82
CA ILE A 4 0.86 3.83 8.48
C ILE A 4 2.28 4.35 8.64
N ASP A 5 3.22 3.66 8.00
CA ASP A 5 4.58 4.12 7.83
C ASP A 5 4.93 4.00 6.35
N LEU A 6 4.98 5.16 5.68
CA LEU A 6 5.23 5.28 4.25
C LEU A 6 6.73 5.37 3.94
N LEU A 7 7.56 4.98 4.89
CA LEU A 7 8.99 4.78 4.76
C LEU A 7 9.35 3.38 5.27
N GLY A 8 10.20 2.66 4.53
CA GLY A 8 10.66 1.35 4.99
C GLY A 8 11.43 0.59 3.92
N THR A 9 12.25 -0.36 4.37
CA THR A 9 12.97 -1.27 3.46
C THR A 9 11.97 -2.19 2.75
N VAL A 10 11.91 -2.10 1.42
CA VAL A 10 11.05 -2.95 0.58
C VAL A 10 11.76 -4.27 0.25
N PRO A 11 11.05 -5.30 -0.26
CA PRO A 11 11.59 -6.67 -0.37
C PRO A 11 12.87 -6.83 -1.19
N ASN A 12 13.17 -5.90 -2.09
CA ASN A 12 14.40 -5.92 -2.88
C ASN A 12 15.61 -5.29 -2.15
N GLY A 13 15.47 -4.90 -0.88
CA GLY A 13 16.52 -4.30 -0.06
C GLY A 13 16.67 -2.79 -0.17
N GLN A 14 15.91 -2.12 -1.05
CA GLN A 14 15.93 -0.65 -1.14
C GLN A 14 15.11 0.00 -0.03
N LEU A 15 15.49 1.21 0.36
CA LEU A 15 14.63 2.08 1.18
C LEU A 15 13.56 2.68 0.27
N GLY A 16 12.30 2.28 0.49
CA GLY A 16 11.14 2.87 -0.16
C GLY A 16 10.59 4.04 0.63
N ILE A 17 10.27 5.13 -0.06
CA ILE A 17 9.69 6.35 0.52
C ILE A 17 8.51 6.77 -0.34
N LEU A 18 7.30 6.80 0.21
CA LEU A 18 6.10 7.29 -0.45
C LEU A 18 5.68 8.63 0.14
N LEU A 19 5.55 9.63 -0.73
CA LEU A 19 5.12 11.01 -0.43
C LEU A 19 3.79 11.30 -1.13
N PRO A 20 2.66 10.78 -0.61
CA PRO A 20 1.35 11.04 -1.19
C PRO A 20 0.95 12.51 -0.99
N ARG A 21 0.49 13.15 -2.06
CA ARG A 21 -0.14 14.48 -2.03
C ARG A 21 -1.66 14.38 -1.87
N ARG A 22 -2.25 13.28 -2.34
CA ARG A 22 -3.67 12.93 -2.13
C ARG A 22 -3.82 11.44 -1.87
N MET A 23 -4.75 11.11 -0.97
CA MET A 23 -5.17 9.75 -0.68
C MET A 23 -6.68 9.68 -0.80
N LEU A 24 -7.16 8.86 -1.73
CA LEU A 24 -8.57 8.71 -2.06
C LEU A 24 -9.03 7.30 -1.63
N PRO A 25 -9.95 7.18 -0.66
CA PRO A 25 -10.49 5.88 -0.27
C PRO A 25 -11.13 5.16 -1.45
N VAL A 26 -10.80 3.89 -1.64
CA VAL A 26 -11.46 3.06 -2.64
C VAL A 26 -12.74 2.50 -2.02
N VAL A 27 -13.89 2.80 -2.65
CA VAL A 27 -15.21 2.40 -2.16
C VAL A 27 -15.78 1.16 -2.85
N ALA A 28 -15.26 0.84 -4.05
CA ALA A 28 -15.61 -0.35 -4.82
C ALA A 28 -14.41 -0.73 -5.70
N SER A 29 -14.21 -2.02 -5.94
CA SER A 29 -13.19 -2.51 -6.87
C SER A 29 -13.58 -3.87 -7.41
N ARG A 30 -13.05 -4.24 -8.57
CA ARG A 30 -13.12 -5.61 -9.09
C ARG A 30 -11.70 -6.13 -9.27
N ALA A 31 -11.37 -7.20 -8.56
CA ALA A 31 -10.05 -7.84 -8.64
C ALA A 31 -10.25 -9.32 -8.95
N VAL A 32 -9.69 -9.79 -10.07
CA VAL A 32 -9.85 -11.18 -10.52
C VAL A 32 -8.49 -11.86 -10.56
N LEU A 33 -8.36 -13.00 -9.89
CA LEU A 33 -7.16 -13.82 -9.88
C LEU A 33 -7.52 -15.25 -10.28
N GLY A 34 -6.89 -15.78 -11.34
CA GLY A 34 -7.19 -17.13 -11.84
C GLY A 34 -8.65 -17.32 -12.27
N GLY A 35 -9.33 -16.25 -12.68
CA GLY A 35 -10.75 -16.27 -13.04
C GLY A 35 -11.73 -16.11 -11.86
N GLN A 36 -11.24 -16.09 -10.61
CA GLN A 36 -12.06 -15.87 -9.42
C GLN A 36 -12.06 -14.39 -9.03
N ASP A 37 -13.25 -13.82 -8.83
CA ASP A 37 -13.40 -12.50 -8.22
C ASP A 37 -13.07 -12.56 -6.73
N LEU A 38 -12.20 -11.66 -6.27
CA LEU A 38 -11.76 -11.57 -4.88
C LEU A 38 -12.74 -10.80 -4.00
N GLY A 39 -13.78 -10.20 -4.60
CA GLY A 39 -14.87 -9.55 -3.89
C GLY A 39 -14.58 -8.08 -3.54
N GLU A 40 -15.43 -7.55 -2.66
CA GLU A 40 -15.42 -6.13 -2.33
C GLU A 40 -14.22 -5.71 -1.47
N PRO A 41 -13.73 -4.46 -1.62
CA PRO A 41 -12.77 -3.84 -0.71
C PRO A 41 -13.20 -3.95 0.76
N VAL A 42 -12.37 -4.60 1.58
CA VAL A 42 -12.58 -4.66 3.03
C VAL A 42 -11.49 -3.93 3.79
N ARG A 43 -11.76 -3.60 5.05
CA ARG A 43 -10.72 -3.18 5.98
C ARG A 43 -9.95 -4.40 6.46
N ALA A 44 -8.64 -4.42 6.25
CA ALA A 44 -7.77 -5.43 6.81
C ALA A 44 -7.72 -5.31 8.36
N ARG A 45 -7.64 -6.45 9.05
CA ARG A 45 -7.53 -6.49 10.51
C ARG A 45 -6.26 -5.79 10.99
N GLU A 46 -5.17 -6.00 10.27
CA GLU A 46 -3.86 -5.39 10.48
C GLU A 46 -3.46 -4.62 9.22
N ASN A 47 -2.64 -3.59 9.38
CA ASN A 47 -2.11 -2.84 8.24
C ASN A 47 -1.23 -3.76 7.39
N PRO A 48 -1.54 -3.94 6.09
CA PRO A 48 -0.69 -4.74 5.22
C PRO A 48 0.66 -4.03 5.03
N ALA A 49 1.69 -4.80 4.65
CA ALA A 49 3.02 -4.25 4.45
C ALA A 49 3.68 -4.79 3.17
N ILE A 50 4.55 -3.98 2.57
CA ILE A 50 5.47 -4.39 1.51
C ILE A 50 6.88 -4.30 2.10
N GLY A 51 7.42 -5.44 2.55
CA GLY A 51 8.61 -5.41 3.40
C GLY A 51 8.30 -4.69 4.72
N ALA A 52 9.08 -3.68 5.06
CA ALA A 52 8.86 -2.82 6.22
C ALA A 52 7.95 -1.60 5.94
N LEU A 53 7.52 -1.39 4.69
CA LEU A 53 6.63 -0.29 4.32
C LEU A 53 5.18 -0.62 4.73
N ARG A 54 4.66 0.03 5.76
CA ARG A 54 3.30 -0.21 6.29
C ARG A 54 2.26 0.60 5.53
N LEU A 55 1.35 -0.09 4.85
CA LEU A 55 0.29 0.50 4.03
C LEU A 55 -1.01 0.70 4.82
N PRO A 56 -1.94 1.55 4.35
CA PRO A 56 -3.25 1.73 4.98
C PRO A 56 -4.05 0.43 5.11
N ALA A 57 -4.72 0.24 6.25
CA ALA A 57 -5.60 -0.91 6.49
C ALA A 57 -6.92 -0.88 5.68
N ARG A 58 -7.20 0.21 4.95
CA ARG A 58 -8.30 0.28 3.98
C ARG A 58 -7.71 0.55 2.60
N PRO A 59 -8.27 -0.02 1.54
CA PRO A 59 -7.85 0.29 0.18
C PRO A 59 -7.91 1.79 -0.11
N VAL A 60 -6.80 2.32 -0.62
CA VAL A 60 -6.61 3.75 -0.93
C VAL A 60 -5.88 3.84 -2.26
N PHE A 61 -6.36 4.73 -3.12
CA PHE A 61 -5.62 5.21 -4.27
C PHE A 61 -4.83 6.46 -3.88
N ALA A 62 -3.51 6.41 -4.02
CA ALA A 62 -2.62 7.51 -3.65
C ALA A 62 -2.04 8.19 -4.89
N LEU A 63 -2.05 9.52 -4.91
CA LEU A 63 -1.39 10.34 -5.91
C LEU A 63 -0.25 11.10 -5.23
N GLY A 64 0.96 10.99 -5.75
CA GLY A 64 2.14 11.64 -5.18
C GLY A 64 3.43 11.10 -5.79
N THR A 65 4.50 11.13 -5.02
CA THR A 65 5.83 10.72 -5.46
C THR A 65 6.31 9.51 -4.66
N GLY A 66 7.01 8.59 -5.32
CA GLY A 66 7.70 7.48 -4.67
C GLY A 66 9.20 7.53 -5.00
N TYR A 67 10.05 7.32 -4.01
CA TYR A 67 11.49 7.21 -4.16
C TYR A 67 11.97 5.85 -3.65
N PHE A 68 12.96 5.28 -4.33
CA PHE A 68 13.62 4.05 -3.94
C PHE A 68 15.13 4.30 -3.99
N ALA A 69 15.80 4.11 -2.85
CA ALA A 69 17.24 4.29 -2.73
C ALA A 69 17.89 2.98 -2.29
N ALA A 70 19.08 2.69 -2.82
CA ALA A 70 19.90 1.63 -2.24
C ALA A 70 20.26 2.01 -0.79
N VAL A 71 20.26 1.02 0.10
CA VAL A 71 20.79 1.19 1.45
C VAL A 71 22.31 1.05 1.35
N GLN A 72 23.05 2.09 1.75
CA GLN A 72 24.51 2.05 1.83
C GLN A 72 24.97 1.38 3.12
#